data_AF-A0A832GUD5-F1
#
_entry.id   AF-A0A832GUD5-F1
#
_cell.length_a   1.000
_cell.length_b   1.000
_cell.length_c   1.000
_cell.angle_alpha   90.00
_cell.angle_beta   90.00
_cell.angle_gamma   90.00
#
_symmetry.space_group_name_H-M   'P 1'
#
loop_
_entity.id
_entity.type
_entity.pdbx_description
1 polymer ?
#
loop_
_entity_poly.entity_id
_entity_poly.type
_entity_poly.pdbx_seq_one_letter_code
_entity_poly.pdbx_strand_id
1 'polypeptide(L)'
;MKKLFIIAIILLSAINCFSQENIKTHLFLGKWLMAEVKDAEIFEEWNTNSAGDIAGTSYYVKNGKESVNEILSLESEEGNLNYCAIVFSQNDGNKICYRLKEYDDKENIFVFENLNHDFPKRIIYKFQDFDNLSVRTEDDNKGNDFKFTRVEGLINFYYLKGKILKKPFVNKIGKEVPGIYDYFFEVQGEKYFIRNFKNNESLQIEDYLEKELIFQVSFHEGLWDSDDNNHQSRVGKYVKIYLH
;
A
#
# COMPACT_ATOMS: atom_id res chain seq x y z
N MET A 1 56.70 34.88 -4.90
CA MET A 1 55.63 34.24 -5.70
C MET A 1 54.91 33.24 -4.80
N LYS A 2 53.72 33.59 -4.28
CA LYS A 2 52.97 32.73 -3.35
C LYS A 2 52.28 31.63 -4.16
N LYS A 3 52.59 30.37 -3.87
CA LYS A 3 51.91 29.21 -4.46
C LYS A 3 50.49 29.12 -3.86
N LEU A 4 49.47 29.40 -4.66
CA LEU A 4 48.07 29.13 -4.29
C LEU A 4 47.82 27.62 -4.46
N PHE A 5 47.55 26.92 -3.36
CA PHE A 5 47.00 25.57 -3.39
C PHE A 5 45.49 25.68 -3.57
N ILE A 6 44.97 25.30 -4.74
CA ILE A 6 43.53 25.16 -4.98
C ILE A 6 43.14 23.77 -4.48
N ILE A 7 42.47 23.71 -3.35
CA ILE A 7 41.83 22.50 -2.85
C ILE A 7 40.49 22.39 -3.59
N ALA A 8 40.40 21.44 -4.52
CA ALA A 8 39.15 21.07 -5.16
C ALA A 8 38.27 20.35 -4.13
N ILE A 9 37.24 21.04 -3.63
CA ILE A 9 36.18 20.45 -2.84
C ILE A 9 35.32 19.62 -3.81
N ILE A 10 35.53 18.31 -3.81
CA ILE A 10 34.63 17.36 -4.46
C ILE A 10 33.36 17.32 -3.60
N LEU A 11 32.33 18.05 -4.03
CA LEU A 11 30.98 17.94 -3.49
C LEU A 11 30.46 16.54 -3.88
N LEU A 12 30.57 15.56 -2.99
CA LEU A 12 29.81 14.33 -3.08
C LEU A 12 28.35 14.71 -2.81
N SER A 13 27.62 15.07 -3.86
CA SER A 13 26.16 15.08 -3.81
C SER A 13 25.73 13.65 -3.55
N ALA A 14 25.34 13.36 -2.30
CA ALA A 14 24.61 12.14 -1.98
C ALA A 14 23.31 12.19 -2.78
N ILE A 15 23.29 11.49 -3.91
CA ILE A 15 22.06 11.13 -4.57
C ILE A 15 21.41 10.17 -3.59
N ASN A 16 20.46 10.66 -2.80
CA ASN A 16 19.51 9.81 -2.09
C ASN A 16 18.70 9.11 -3.19
N CYS A 17 19.26 8.03 -3.73
CA CYS A 17 18.49 7.06 -4.48
C CYS A 17 17.61 6.40 -3.43
N PHE A 18 16.38 6.90 -3.31
CA PHE A 18 15.34 6.17 -2.61
C PHE A 18 15.26 4.80 -3.29
N SER A 19 15.69 3.75 -2.60
CA SER A 19 15.40 2.40 -3.08
C SER A 19 13.88 2.26 -3.07
N GLN A 20 13.30 2.13 -4.25
CA GLN A 20 11.86 2.00 -4.45
C GLN A 20 11.30 0.69 -3.85
N GLU A 21 12.16 -0.24 -3.42
CA GLU A 21 11.78 -1.53 -2.84
C GLU A 21 10.93 -1.43 -1.56
N ASN A 22 10.98 -0.29 -0.85
CA ASN A 22 10.27 -0.13 0.44
C ASN A 22 9.09 0.85 0.38
N ILE A 23 8.63 1.25 -0.81
CA ILE A 23 7.45 2.10 -0.92
C ILE A 23 6.20 1.24 -0.73
N LYS A 24 5.43 1.50 0.34
CA LYS A 24 4.27 0.70 0.76
C LYS A 24 3.02 0.89 -0.12
N THR A 25 3.13 0.69 -1.43
CA THR A 25 2.00 0.82 -2.36
C THR A 25 0.86 -0.16 -2.08
N HIS A 26 1.12 -1.28 -1.38
CA HIS A 26 0.06 -2.20 -0.93
C HIS A 26 -0.99 -1.53 -0.03
N LEU A 27 -0.69 -0.38 0.59
CA LEU A 27 -1.65 0.37 1.41
C LEU A 27 -2.85 0.90 0.60
N PHE A 28 -2.67 1.16 -0.70
CA PHE A 28 -3.76 1.61 -1.58
C PHE A 28 -4.85 0.55 -1.76
N LEU A 29 -4.47 -0.73 -1.69
CA LEU A 29 -5.35 -1.84 -2.00
C LEU A 29 -6.65 -1.84 -1.19
N GLY A 30 -7.73 -2.19 -1.86
CA GLY A 30 -9.07 -2.28 -1.31
C GLY A 30 -10.01 -1.21 -1.81
N LYS A 31 -11.22 -1.24 -1.27
CA LYS A 31 -12.32 -0.36 -1.64
C LYS A 31 -12.48 0.72 -0.59
N TRP A 32 -12.55 1.96 -1.03
CA TRP A 32 -12.60 3.16 -0.20
C TRP A 32 -13.83 3.97 -0.55
N LEU A 33 -14.67 4.28 0.42
CA LEU A 33 -15.87 5.11 0.28
C LEU A 33 -15.56 6.54 0.73
N MET A 34 -15.78 7.51 -0.15
CA MET A 34 -15.67 8.92 0.19
C MET A 34 -16.81 9.34 1.10
N ALA A 35 -16.48 9.95 2.24
CA ALA A 35 -17.45 10.42 3.21
C ALA A 35 -18.27 11.60 2.68
N GLU A 36 -19.52 11.70 3.14
CA GLU A 36 -20.33 12.93 3.10
C GLU A 36 -20.68 13.48 1.69
N VAL A 37 -20.78 12.63 0.68
CA VAL A 37 -21.28 13.02 -0.65
C VAL A 37 -22.81 13.02 -0.67
N LYS A 38 -23.41 14.17 -0.98
CA LYS A 38 -24.88 14.30 -1.06
C LYS A 38 -25.42 13.61 -2.32
N ASP A 39 -26.44 12.77 -2.14
CA ASP A 39 -27.20 12.12 -3.22
C ASP A 39 -26.38 11.19 -4.15
N ALA A 40 -25.19 10.75 -3.73
CA ALA A 40 -24.37 9.75 -4.39
C ALA A 40 -23.35 9.15 -3.40
N GLU A 41 -22.90 7.92 -3.65
CA GLU A 41 -21.72 7.34 -3.02
C GLU A 41 -20.56 7.40 -4.03
N ILE A 42 -19.36 7.77 -3.59
CA ILE A 42 -18.18 7.79 -4.46
C ILE A 42 -17.18 6.79 -3.89
N PHE A 43 -16.71 5.89 -4.74
CA PHE A 43 -15.78 4.85 -4.38
C PHE A 43 -14.49 4.99 -5.17
N GLU A 44 -13.38 4.66 -4.51
CA GLU A 44 -12.09 4.40 -5.12
C GLU A 44 -11.69 2.97 -4.76
N GLU A 45 -11.44 2.13 -5.77
CA GLU A 45 -11.17 0.71 -5.56
C GLU A 45 -9.87 0.31 -6.24
N TRP A 46 -8.92 -0.20 -5.45
CA TRP A 46 -7.60 -0.61 -5.90
C TRP A 46 -7.41 -2.11 -5.76
N ASN A 47 -6.85 -2.73 -6.81
CA ASN A 47 -6.55 -4.14 -6.86
C ASN A 47 -5.22 -4.41 -7.57
N THR A 48 -4.80 -5.66 -7.59
CA THR A 48 -3.60 -6.15 -8.27
C THR A 48 -3.97 -7.21 -9.31
N ASN A 49 -3.27 -7.19 -10.44
CA ASN A 49 -3.33 -8.31 -11.37
C ASN A 49 -2.40 -9.45 -10.91
N SER A 50 -2.37 -10.58 -11.63
CA SER A 50 -1.50 -11.72 -11.28
C SER A 50 0.01 -11.44 -11.35
N ALA A 51 0.43 -10.34 -11.99
CA ALA A 51 1.82 -9.88 -12.03
C ALA A 51 2.17 -8.95 -10.85
N GLY A 52 1.17 -8.55 -10.05
CA GLY A 52 1.33 -7.63 -8.92
C GLY A 52 1.23 -6.16 -9.28
N ASP A 53 0.83 -5.82 -10.53
CA ASP A 53 0.62 -4.43 -10.93
C ASP A 53 -0.64 -3.89 -10.27
N ILE A 54 -0.57 -2.67 -9.73
CA ILE A 54 -1.66 -2.03 -9.00
C ILE A 54 -2.48 -1.16 -9.95
N ALA A 55 -3.77 -1.45 -10.05
CA ALA A 55 -4.75 -0.70 -10.82
C ALA A 55 -5.89 -0.27 -9.91
N GLY A 56 -6.49 0.88 -10.21
CA GLY A 56 -7.60 1.43 -9.48
C GLY A 56 -8.75 1.86 -10.39
N THR A 57 -9.91 2.07 -9.80
CA THR A 57 -11.08 2.63 -10.48
C THR A 57 -11.82 3.55 -9.53
N SER A 58 -12.13 4.75 -9.99
CA SER A 58 -13.00 5.70 -9.29
C SER A 58 -14.36 5.71 -9.95
N TYR A 59 -15.42 5.52 -9.18
CA TYR A 59 -16.80 5.45 -9.66
C TYR A 59 -17.77 6.02 -8.64
N TYR A 60 -18.94 6.46 -9.13
CA TYR A 60 -20.02 6.87 -8.26
C TYR A 60 -21.25 5.98 -8.44
N VAL A 61 -22.00 5.80 -7.34
CA VAL A 61 -23.27 5.10 -7.32
C VAL A 61 -24.38 6.10 -6.99
N LYS A 62 -25.33 6.25 -7.90
CA LYS A 62 -26.50 7.12 -7.72
C LYS A 62 -27.76 6.40 -8.15
N ASN A 63 -28.77 6.36 -7.28
CA ASN A 63 -30.02 5.62 -7.51
C ASN A 63 -29.78 4.14 -7.88
N GLY A 64 -28.78 3.50 -7.26
CA GLY A 64 -28.39 2.12 -7.53
C GLY A 64 -27.70 1.89 -8.88
N LYS A 65 -27.35 2.95 -9.61
CA LYS A 65 -26.60 2.87 -10.87
C LYS A 65 -25.16 3.31 -10.64
N GLU A 66 -24.24 2.43 -11.03
CA GLU A 66 -22.81 2.72 -11.04
C GLU A 66 -22.43 3.48 -12.31
N SER A 67 -21.47 4.39 -12.19
CA SER A 67 -20.87 5.10 -13.31
C SER A 67 -19.40 5.34 -13.02
N VAL A 68 -18.53 4.72 -13.83
CA VAL A 68 -17.09 4.91 -13.73
C VAL A 68 -16.72 6.32 -14.15
N ASN A 69 -15.93 6.98 -13.33
CA ASN A 69 -15.41 8.31 -13.59
C ASN A 69 -13.97 8.23 -14.13
N GLU A 70 -13.13 7.40 -13.49
CA GLU A 70 -11.68 7.37 -13.75
C GLU A 70 -11.12 5.94 -13.67
N ILE A 71 -10.14 5.64 -14.52
CA ILE A 71 -9.26 4.47 -14.38
C ILE A 71 -7.92 4.95 -13.83
N LEU A 72 -7.43 4.30 -12.79
CA LEU A 72 -6.23 4.68 -12.05
C LEU A 72 -5.16 3.59 -12.15
N SER A 73 -3.88 3.96 -12.00
CA SER A 73 -2.78 3.00 -11.90
C SER A 73 -1.63 3.56 -11.07
N LEU A 74 -0.91 2.67 -10.39
CA LEU A 74 0.40 2.97 -9.82
C LEU A 74 1.47 2.30 -10.68
N GLU A 75 2.18 3.08 -11.48
CA GLU A 75 3.11 2.59 -12.49
C GLU A 75 4.57 2.86 -12.05
N SER A 76 5.44 1.85 -12.17
CA SER A 76 6.87 2.05 -11.97
C SER A 76 7.57 2.22 -13.31
N GLU A 77 8.08 3.42 -13.58
CA GLU A 77 8.78 3.76 -14.81
C GLU A 77 10.14 4.40 -14.49
N GLU A 78 11.21 3.86 -15.06
CA GLU A 78 12.59 4.33 -14.84
C GLU A 78 12.99 4.46 -13.35
N GLY A 79 12.49 3.54 -12.51
CA GLY A 79 12.73 3.54 -11.07
C GLY A 79 11.96 4.60 -10.30
N ASN A 80 10.89 5.16 -10.87
CA ASN A 80 10.01 6.12 -10.23
C ASN A 80 8.58 5.61 -10.17
N LEU A 81 7.93 5.84 -9.04
CA LEU A 81 6.51 5.53 -8.89
C LEU A 81 5.71 6.69 -9.47
N ASN A 82 4.72 6.39 -10.30
CA ASN A 82 3.81 7.35 -10.88
C ASN A 82 2.38 6.97 -10.52
N TYR A 83 1.59 7.94 -10.08
CA TYR A 83 0.14 7.84 -10.04
C TYR A 83 -0.39 8.30 -11.39
N CYS A 84 -1.14 7.47 -12.08
CA CYS A 84 -1.74 7.82 -13.36
C CYS A 84 -3.26 7.69 -13.32
N ALA A 85 -3.94 8.59 -14.03
CA ALA A 85 -5.38 8.62 -14.15
C ALA A 85 -5.81 8.81 -15.62
N ILE A 86 -6.85 8.09 -16.02
CA ILE A 86 -7.59 8.30 -17.26
C ILE A 86 -9.00 8.72 -16.87
N VAL A 87 -9.34 9.98 -17.11
CA VAL A 87 -10.66 10.54 -16.81
C VAL A 87 -11.46 10.58 -18.10
N PHE A 88 -12.51 9.75 -18.22
CA PHE A 88 -13.22 9.58 -19.51
C PHE A 88 -13.85 10.86 -20.06
N SER A 89 -14.16 11.82 -19.19
CA SER A 89 -14.80 13.10 -19.55
C SER A 89 -13.82 14.26 -19.72
N GLN A 90 -12.51 14.04 -19.53
CA GLN A 90 -11.50 15.10 -19.55
C GLN A 90 -10.28 14.69 -20.39
N ASN A 91 -9.48 15.68 -20.78
CA ASN A 91 -8.19 15.49 -21.47
C ASN A 91 -8.26 14.57 -22.71
N ASP A 92 -9.40 14.57 -23.42
CA ASP A 92 -9.71 13.67 -24.54
C ASP A 92 -9.51 12.17 -24.22
N GLY A 93 -9.61 11.78 -22.94
CA GLY A 93 -9.35 10.43 -22.47
C GLY A 93 -7.88 10.04 -22.41
N ASN A 94 -6.95 11.00 -22.54
CA ASN A 94 -5.52 10.74 -22.42
C ASN A 94 -5.10 10.57 -20.96
N LYS A 95 -4.18 9.62 -20.74
CA LYS A 95 -3.59 9.34 -19.43
C LYS A 95 -2.79 10.55 -18.91
N ILE A 96 -3.05 10.94 -17.68
CA ILE A 96 -2.30 11.98 -16.96
C ILE A 96 -1.55 11.29 -15.82
N CYS A 97 -0.24 11.49 -15.74
CA CYS A 97 0.58 10.91 -14.69
C CYS A 97 1.20 11.99 -13.80
N TYR A 98 1.34 11.66 -12.52
CA TYR A 98 1.96 12.44 -11.47
C TYR A 98 3.09 11.59 -10.86
N ARG A 99 4.31 12.12 -10.90
CA ARG A 99 5.47 11.41 -10.37
C ARG A 99 5.47 11.53 -8.85
N LEU A 100 5.83 10.45 -8.15
CA LEU A 100 6.04 10.48 -6.71
C LEU A 100 7.19 11.45 -6.40
N LYS A 101 6.83 12.53 -5.72
CA LYS A 101 7.72 13.61 -5.31
C LYS A 101 8.30 13.34 -3.92
N GLU A 102 7.47 12.85 -3.01
CA GLU A 102 7.82 12.60 -1.62
C GLU A 102 7.05 11.39 -1.08
N TYR A 103 7.73 10.64 -0.21
CA TYR A 103 7.15 9.53 0.55
C TYR A 103 7.61 9.60 2.01
N ASP A 104 6.66 9.72 2.94
CA ASP A 104 6.90 9.57 4.37
C ASP A 104 6.45 8.18 4.81
N ASP A 105 7.43 7.33 5.10
CA ASP A 105 7.24 5.95 5.53
C ASP A 105 6.55 5.80 6.90
N LYS A 106 6.76 6.76 7.81
CA LYS A 106 6.23 6.71 9.18
C LYS A 106 4.79 7.18 9.24
N GLU A 107 4.48 8.23 8.49
CA GLU A 107 3.15 8.83 8.42
C GLU A 107 2.29 8.25 7.29
N ASN A 108 2.85 7.34 6.48
CA ASN A 108 2.25 6.76 5.28
C ASN A 108 1.69 7.84 4.32
N ILE A 109 2.51 8.85 4.03
CA ILE A 109 2.15 9.96 3.15
C ILE A 109 2.83 9.77 1.79
N PHE A 110 2.05 9.86 0.72
CA PHE A 110 2.51 9.84 -0.67
C PHE A 110 2.15 11.18 -1.30
N VAL A 111 3.13 11.89 -1.85
CA VAL A 111 2.91 13.14 -2.60
C VAL A 111 3.26 12.88 -4.05
N PHE A 112 2.25 12.84 -4.92
CA PHE A 112 2.43 12.76 -6.37
C PHE A 112 2.31 14.16 -6.99
N GLU A 113 3.18 14.50 -7.94
CA GLU A 113 3.28 15.84 -8.52
C GLU A 113 3.37 15.81 -10.05
N ASN A 114 2.64 16.73 -10.68
CA ASN A 114 2.77 17.12 -12.08
C ASN A 114 2.54 18.64 -12.20
N LEU A 115 3.63 19.41 -12.17
CA LEU A 115 3.56 20.88 -12.22
C LEU A 115 3.07 21.44 -13.57
N ASN A 116 3.05 20.61 -14.63
CA ASN A 116 2.56 20.99 -15.95
C ASN A 116 1.05 20.81 -16.09
N HIS A 117 0.37 20.21 -15.11
CA HIS A 117 -1.08 20.07 -15.11
C HIS A 117 -1.74 21.32 -14.50
N ASP A 118 -2.91 21.71 -15.01
CA ASP A 118 -3.59 22.96 -14.61
C ASP A 118 -4.12 22.87 -13.17
N PHE A 119 -4.94 21.86 -12.88
CA PHE A 119 -5.36 21.49 -11.54
C PHE A 119 -5.89 20.05 -11.51
N PRO A 120 -5.50 19.22 -10.52
CA PRO A 120 -4.51 19.52 -9.48
C PRO A 120 -3.08 19.45 -10.03
N LYS A 121 -2.13 20.08 -9.32
CA LYS A 121 -0.69 19.87 -9.57
C LYS A 121 -0.13 18.79 -8.66
N ARG A 122 -0.74 18.57 -7.50
CA ARG A 122 -0.33 17.57 -6.51
C ARG A 122 -1.52 16.77 -6.01
N ILE A 123 -1.30 15.48 -5.83
CA ILE A 123 -2.25 14.55 -5.20
C ILE A 123 -1.53 13.89 -4.03
N ILE A 124 -2.08 14.07 -2.83
CA ILE A 124 -1.50 13.62 -1.57
C ILE A 124 -2.40 12.57 -0.95
N TYR A 125 -1.88 11.37 -0.74
CA TYR A 125 -2.55 10.30 0.01
C TYR A 125 -1.91 10.17 1.39
N LYS A 126 -2.72 10.19 2.45
CA LYS A 126 -2.29 9.88 3.82
C LYS A 126 -3.13 8.75 4.39
N PHE A 127 -2.52 7.56 4.52
CA PHE A 127 -3.15 6.41 5.15
C PHE A 127 -3.02 6.52 6.67
N GLN A 128 -4.09 6.93 7.33
CA GLN A 128 -4.09 7.21 8.78
C GLN A 128 -4.06 5.91 9.59
N ASP A 129 -4.82 4.92 9.16
CA ASP A 129 -4.84 3.57 9.73
C ASP A 129 -5.31 2.55 8.67
N PHE A 130 -5.82 1.38 9.08
CA PHE A 130 -6.35 0.40 8.13
C PHE A 130 -7.55 0.94 7.35
N ASP A 131 -8.45 1.64 8.04
CA ASP A 131 -9.78 1.98 7.58
C ASP A 131 -9.91 3.43 7.14
N ASN A 132 -8.97 4.30 7.52
CA ASN A 132 -9.07 5.73 7.26
C ASN A 132 -7.97 6.22 6.31
N LEU A 133 -8.41 6.86 5.23
CA LEU A 133 -7.58 7.49 4.23
C LEU A 133 -7.99 8.96 4.08
N SER A 134 -7.01 9.87 4.11
CA SER A 134 -7.21 11.25 3.69
C SER A 134 -6.51 11.50 2.36
N VAL A 135 -7.24 12.08 1.41
CA VAL A 135 -6.71 12.47 0.10
C VAL A 135 -6.81 13.98 -0.03
N ARG A 136 -5.75 14.63 -0.51
CA ARG A 136 -5.75 16.05 -0.81
C ARG A 136 -5.30 16.28 -2.24
N THR A 137 -6.04 17.08 -2.98
CA THR A 137 -5.63 17.57 -4.31
C THR A 137 -5.35 19.05 -4.21
N GLU A 138 -4.20 19.52 -4.69
CA GLU A 138 -3.84 20.94 -4.58
C GLU A 138 -3.04 21.48 -5.77
N ASP A 139 -3.05 22.80 -5.91
CA ASP A 139 -2.08 23.59 -6.66
C ASP A 139 -1.39 24.60 -5.70
N ASP A 140 -0.82 25.67 -6.24
CA ASP A 140 -0.14 26.70 -5.45
C ASP A 140 -1.12 27.66 -4.72
N ASN A 141 -2.40 27.69 -5.12
CA ASN A 141 -3.40 28.67 -4.69
C ASN A 141 -4.61 28.06 -3.96
N LYS A 142 -4.96 26.80 -4.26
CA LYS A 142 -6.15 26.12 -3.74
C LYS A 142 -5.90 24.64 -3.50
N GLY A 143 -6.69 24.05 -2.61
CA GLY A 143 -6.70 22.61 -2.37
C GLY A 143 -8.05 22.13 -1.87
N ASN A 144 -8.35 20.85 -2.13
CA ASN A 144 -9.53 20.14 -1.66
C ASN A 144 -9.09 18.93 -0.86
N ASP A 145 -9.74 18.71 0.28
CA ASP A 145 -9.52 17.57 1.15
C ASP A 145 -10.71 16.61 1.08
N PHE A 146 -10.41 15.33 0.98
CA PHE A 146 -11.37 14.25 0.90
C PHE A 146 -11.04 13.21 1.96
N LYS A 147 -12.07 12.69 2.61
CA LYS A 147 -11.93 11.62 3.59
C LYS A 147 -12.57 10.37 3.03
N PHE A 148 -11.86 9.26 3.16
CA PHE A 148 -12.29 7.96 2.72
C PHE A 148 -12.27 6.99 3.88
N THR A 149 -13.27 6.12 3.93
CA THR A 149 -13.33 4.99 4.85
C THR A 149 -13.32 3.70 4.05
N ARG A 150 -12.53 2.71 4.49
CA ARG A 150 -12.49 1.39 3.87
C ARG A 150 -13.86 0.73 3.94
N VAL A 151 -14.27 0.12 2.84
CA VAL A 151 -15.48 -0.69 2.75
C VAL A 151 -15.08 -2.14 2.98
N GLU A 152 -15.55 -2.71 4.08
CA GLU A 152 -15.41 -4.15 4.30
C GLU A 152 -16.26 -4.93 3.28
N GLY A 153 -15.68 -5.96 2.70
CA GLY A 153 -16.32 -6.81 1.70
C GLY A 153 -16.10 -8.30 1.97
N LEU A 154 -16.77 -9.13 1.16
CA LEU A 154 -16.54 -10.57 1.13
C LEU A 154 -15.13 -10.82 0.56
N ILE A 155 -14.12 -10.95 1.43
CA ILE A 155 -12.69 -11.29 1.15
C ILE A 155 -12.16 -10.82 -0.22
N ASN A 156 -11.39 -9.73 -0.21
CA ASN A 156 -10.65 -9.29 -1.40
C ASN A 156 -9.29 -10.01 -1.48
N PHE A 157 -8.99 -10.54 -2.67
CA PHE A 157 -7.70 -11.15 -2.97
C PHE A 157 -6.81 -10.19 -3.74
N TYR A 158 -5.54 -10.17 -3.37
CA TYR A 158 -4.49 -9.39 -4.03
C TYR A 158 -3.31 -10.29 -4.34
N TYR A 159 -2.51 -9.94 -5.33
CA TYR A 159 -1.27 -10.59 -5.69
C TYR A 159 -0.13 -9.65 -5.35
N LEU A 160 0.69 -10.03 -4.36
CA LEU A 160 1.77 -9.18 -3.87
C LEU A 160 3.10 -9.91 -3.90
N LYS A 161 4.12 -9.24 -4.43
CA LYS A 161 5.50 -9.69 -4.34
C LYS A 161 6.01 -9.49 -2.91
N GLY A 162 6.45 -10.55 -2.26
CA GLY A 162 6.96 -10.51 -0.90
C GLY A 162 7.69 -11.78 -0.50
N LYS A 163 8.00 -11.92 0.78
CA LYS A 163 8.69 -13.09 1.36
C LYS A 163 7.93 -13.62 2.55
N ILE A 164 8.03 -14.92 2.79
CA ILE A 164 7.54 -15.53 4.02
C ILE A 164 8.72 -15.72 4.96
N LEU A 165 8.57 -15.22 6.18
CA LEU A 165 9.57 -15.30 7.24
C LEU A 165 9.06 -16.22 8.34
N LYS A 166 9.97 -17.03 8.88
CA LYS A 166 9.73 -17.87 10.06
C LYS A 166 10.48 -17.28 11.25
N LYS A 167 9.79 -17.00 12.35
CA LYS A 167 10.38 -16.45 13.58
C LYS A 167 10.04 -17.31 14.79
N PRO A 168 10.95 -17.49 15.76
CA PRO A 168 10.62 -18.15 17.02
C PRO A 168 9.44 -17.47 17.71
N PHE A 169 8.48 -18.25 18.19
CA PHE A 169 7.38 -17.71 18.97
C PHE A 169 7.88 -17.25 20.34
N VAL A 170 7.51 -16.03 20.72
CA VAL A 170 7.81 -15.43 22.02
C VAL A 170 6.51 -15.26 22.82
N ASN A 171 6.48 -15.80 24.03
CA ASN A 171 5.33 -15.70 24.92
C ASN A 171 5.26 -14.33 25.65
N LYS A 172 4.20 -14.12 26.45
CA LYS A 172 3.97 -12.85 27.20
C LYS A 172 5.12 -12.42 28.12
N ILE A 173 5.98 -13.34 28.56
CA ILE A 173 7.11 -13.05 29.47
C ILE A 173 8.43 -12.86 28.70
N GLY A 174 8.38 -12.74 27.37
CA GLY A 174 9.55 -12.52 26.53
C GLY A 174 10.40 -13.76 26.31
N LYS A 175 9.87 -14.96 26.60
CA LYS A 175 10.60 -16.22 26.45
C LYS A 175 10.18 -16.93 25.17
N GLU A 176 11.17 -17.33 24.37
CA GLU A 176 10.97 -18.21 23.22
C GLU A 176 10.46 -19.58 23.67
N VAL A 177 9.47 -20.12 22.96
CA VAL A 177 8.98 -21.48 23.18
C VAL A 177 9.60 -22.39 22.11
N PRO A 178 10.49 -23.33 22.49
CA PRO A 178 11.15 -24.19 21.52
C PRO A 178 10.17 -24.97 20.66
N GLY A 179 10.39 -24.98 19.34
CA GLY A 179 9.58 -25.72 18.38
C GLY A 179 8.27 -25.03 17.95
N ILE A 180 7.96 -23.85 18.50
CA ILE A 180 6.81 -23.04 18.08
C ILE A 180 7.32 -21.82 17.32
N TYR A 181 6.69 -21.53 16.18
CA TYR A 181 7.09 -20.46 15.27
C TYR A 181 5.90 -19.62 14.84
N ASP A 182 6.15 -18.32 14.69
CA ASP A 182 5.27 -17.37 14.03
C ASP A 182 5.72 -17.17 12.58
N TYR A 183 4.77 -17.09 11.67
CA TYR A 183 5.03 -16.82 10.25
C TYR A 183 4.61 -15.41 9.89
N PHE A 184 5.43 -14.71 9.11
CA PHE A 184 5.16 -13.35 8.66
C PHE A 184 5.30 -13.24 7.16
N PHE A 185 4.41 -12.49 6.53
CA PHE A 185 4.56 -12.01 5.17
C PHE A 185 5.23 -10.66 5.22
N GLU A 186 6.41 -10.56 4.63
CA GLU A 186 7.13 -9.31 4.43
C GLU A 186 6.85 -8.78 3.02
N VAL A 187 6.28 -7.58 2.94
CA VAL A 187 5.99 -6.88 1.69
C VAL A 187 6.38 -5.41 1.83
N GLN A 188 7.23 -4.91 0.93
CA GLN A 188 7.64 -3.50 0.89
C GLN A 188 8.15 -2.97 2.24
N GLY A 189 8.93 -3.80 2.96
CA GLY A 189 9.47 -3.49 4.28
C GLY A 189 8.51 -3.68 5.47
N GLU A 190 7.21 -3.92 5.23
CA GLU A 190 6.22 -4.19 6.27
C GLU A 190 6.04 -5.67 6.53
N LYS A 191 5.77 -6.02 7.80
CA LYS A 191 5.55 -7.40 8.25
C LYS A 191 4.15 -7.60 8.77
N TYR A 192 3.43 -8.49 8.13
CA TYR A 192 2.10 -8.94 8.55
C TYR A 192 2.20 -10.36 9.03
N PHE A 193 1.75 -10.68 10.25
CA PHE A 193 1.71 -12.09 10.61
C PHE A 193 0.65 -12.83 9.81
N ILE A 194 1.00 -14.06 9.49
CA ILE A 194 0.19 -14.96 8.70
C ILE A 194 -0.65 -15.77 9.68
N ARG A 195 -1.98 -15.60 9.61
CA ARG A 195 -2.87 -16.32 10.51
C ARG A 195 -2.86 -17.81 10.19
N ASN A 196 -2.61 -18.63 11.22
CA ASN A 196 -2.40 -20.08 11.12
C ASN A 196 -3.39 -20.77 10.19
N PHE A 197 -2.81 -21.54 9.27
CA PHE A 197 -3.48 -22.53 8.45
C PHE A 197 -3.85 -23.77 9.27
N LYS A 198 -4.80 -24.58 8.79
CA LYS A 198 -4.99 -25.91 9.38
C LYS A 198 -3.69 -26.72 9.16
N ASN A 199 -3.30 -27.57 10.12
CA ASN A 199 -1.99 -28.27 10.21
C ASN A 199 -1.37 -28.87 8.93
N ASN A 200 -2.13 -29.10 7.85
CA ASN A 200 -1.59 -29.59 6.59
C ASN A 200 -1.04 -28.47 5.67
N GLU A 201 -1.51 -27.23 5.79
CA GLU A 201 -1.07 -26.11 4.94
C GLU A 201 0.15 -25.39 5.53
N SER A 202 0.45 -25.59 6.83
CA SER A 202 1.69 -25.10 7.45
C SER A 202 2.96 -25.81 6.95
N LEU A 203 2.86 -27.08 6.53
CA LEU A 203 3.99 -27.79 5.90
C LEU A 203 4.30 -27.24 4.49
N GLN A 204 3.29 -26.76 3.77
CA GLN A 204 3.47 -26.17 2.44
C GLN A 204 4.14 -24.79 2.49
N ILE A 205 3.93 -24.02 3.56
CA ILE A 205 4.52 -22.68 3.67
C ILE A 205 6.04 -22.71 3.82
N GLU A 206 6.59 -23.78 4.42
CA GLU A 206 8.03 -23.90 4.67
C GLU A 206 8.84 -23.99 3.38
N ASP A 207 8.25 -24.52 2.31
CA ASP A 207 8.86 -24.60 0.98
C ASP A 207 9.08 -23.21 0.34
N TYR A 208 8.41 -22.18 0.86
CA TYR A 208 8.44 -20.81 0.33
C TYR A 208 9.24 -19.83 1.20
N LEU A 209 9.85 -20.29 2.30
CA LEU A 209 10.57 -19.41 3.23
C LEU A 209 11.71 -18.65 2.55
N GLU A 210 11.79 -17.36 2.85
CA GLU A 210 12.81 -16.40 2.38
C GLU A 210 12.88 -16.24 0.85
N LYS A 211 12.03 -16.94 0.08
CA LYS A 211 11.91 -16.77 -1.37
C LYS A 211 11.04 -15.57 -1.69
N GLU A 212 11.55 -14.72 -2.56
CA GLU A 212 10.78 -13.57 -3.05
C GLU A 212 9.89 -14.00 -4.21
N LEU A 213 8.58 -14.07 -3.96
CA LEU A 213 7.58 -14.57 -4.89
C LEU A 213 6.34 -13.69 -4.85
N ILE A 214 5.47 -13.85 -5.86
CA ILE A 214 4.14 -13.26 -5.85
C ILE A 214 3.20 -14.24 -5.16
N PHE A 215 2.54 -13.78 -4.11
CA PHE A 215 1.56 -14.55 -3.35
C PHE A 215 0.17 -13.98 -3.52
N GLN A 216 -0.82 -14.85 -3.64
CA GLN A 216 -2.21 -14.46 -3.48
C GLN A 216 -2.49 -14.27 -1.98
N VAL A 217 -2.97 -13.09 -1.59
CA VAL A 217 -3.15 -12.71 -0.19
C VAL A 217 -4.48 -12.00 0.05
N SER A 218 -4.93 -11.99 1.31
CA SER A 218 -5.99 -11.09 1.78
C SER A 218 -5.58 -10.48 3.12
N PHE A 219 -5.84 -9.18 3.29
CA PHE A 219 -5.56 -8.44 4.52
C PHE A 219 -6.80 -8.35 5.40
N HIS A 220 -6.60 -8.44 6.71
CA HIS A 220 -7.64 -8.42 7.73
C HIS A 220 -7.14 -7.66 8.95
N GLU A 221 -8.06 -7.13 9.75
CA GLU A 221 -7.77 -6.59 11.07
C GLU A 221 -8.65 -7.29 12.11
N GLY A 222 -8.07 -7.68 13.26
CA GLY A 222 -8.84 -8.27 14.35
C GLY A 222 -8.06 -9.26 15.22
N LEU A 223 -8.80 -10.14 15.91
CA LEU A 223 -8.26 -11.23 16.73
C LEU A 223 -7.72 -12.36 15.84
N TRP A 224 -6.50 -12.79 16.12
CA TRP A 224 -5.74 -13.73 15.29
C TRP A 224 -5.14 -14.90 16.07
N ASP A 225 -5.19 -14.86 17.40
CA ASP A 225 -4.87 -15.97 18.31
C ASP A 225 -5.93 -15.98 19.42
N SER A 226 -6.86 -16.94 19.43
CA SER A 226 -7.90 -17.01 20.47
C SER A 226 -8.33 -18.45 20.69
N ASP A 227 -7.40 -19.27 21.17
CA ASP A 227 -7.67 -20.70 21.36
C ASP A 227 -8.17 -21.06 22.78
N ASP A 228 -8.12 -20.19 23.79
CA ASP A 228 -8.97 -20.31 25.00
C ASP A 228 -9.11 -18.99 25.80
N ASN A 229 -10.05 -18.95 26.75
CA ASN A 229 -10.32 -17.80 27.65
C ASN A 229 -9.19 -17.52 28.69
N ASN A 230 -8.10 -18.30 28.70
CA ASN A 230 -6.96 -18.20 29.60
C ASN A 230 -5.63 -17.87 28.88
N HIS A 231 -5.57 -17.98 27.55
CA HIS A 231 -4.38 -17.81 26.72
C HIS A 231 -4.47 -16.57 25.82
N GLN A 232 -3.31 -16.20 25.29
CA GLN A 232 -2.98 -14.89 24.75
C GLN A 232 -3.81 -14.50 23.52
N SER A 233 -4.68 -13.50 23.65
CA SER A 233 -5.23 -12.82 22.47
C SER A 233 -4.28 -11.75 21.96
N ARG A 234 -3.72 -11.96 20.77
CA ARG A 234 -3.13 -10.88 19.98
C ARG A 234 -4.26 -10.24 19.14
N VAL A 235 -4.20 -8.93 18.93
CA VAL A 235 -5.10 -8.17 18.04
C VAL A 235 -4.24 -7.36 17.09
N GLY A 236 -4.62 -7.28 15.82
CA GLY A 236 -3.96 -6.41 14.85
C GLY A 236 -4.20 -6.82 13.41
N LYS A 237 -3.45 -6.20 12.50
CA LYS A 237 -3.44 -6.52 11.08
C LYS A 237 -2.77 -7.85 10.83
N TYR A 238 -3.41 -8.69 10.04
CA TYR A 238 -2.89 -9.98 9.64
C TYR A 238 -3.20 -10.27 8.19
N VAL A 239 -2.44 -11.21 7.63
CA VAL A 239 -2.62 -11.66 6.27
C VAL A 239 -3.02 -13.13 6.27
N LYS A 240 -3.80 -13.52 5.27
CA LYS A 240 -3.93 -14.92 4.84
C LYS A 240 -3.27 -15.06 3.48
N ILE A 241 -2.41 -16.06 3.34
CA ILE A 241 -1.77 -16.42 2.07
C ILE A 241 -2.53 -17.60 1.47
N TYR A 242 -2.69 -17.64 0.15
CA TYR A 242 -3.34 -18.75 -0.54
C TYR A 242 -2.30 -19.40 -1.44
N LEU A 243 -1.84 -20.57 -1.03
CA LEU A 243 -0.87 -21.39 -1.76
C LEU A 243 -1.63 -22.36 -2.67
N HIS A 244 -1.14 -22.53 -3.90
CA HIS A 244 -1.67 -23.49 -4.89
C HIS A 244 -0.68 -24.62 -5.10
#